data_AF-A0A8U0I0A8-F1
#
_entry.id   AF-A0A8U0I0A8-F1
#
_cell.length_a   1.000
_cell.length_b   1.000
_cell.length_c   1.000
_cell.angle_alpha   90.00
_cell.angle_beta   90.00
_cell.angle_gamma   90.00
#
_symmetry.space_group_name_H-M   'P 1'
#
loop_
_entity.id
_entity.type
_entity.pdbx_description
1 polymer ?
#
loop_
_entity_poly.entity_id
_entity_poly.type
_entity_poly.pdbx_seq_one_letter_code
_entity_poly.pdbx_strand_id
1 'polypeptide(L)'
;MTGTATGERAGEPTPASDGIAVGRRPTRLSATVASLAAAAGVLLVGGPGGPAVGVVLVGLAAAATGDELRARGRRAQSLAAFGTGGTIALAGIAAGAVLAGDVPSVLRVLPGLVGVLTLGAGVVPARGRGSRRLVKLGAGLVLVTVLVTGVFQAVPPGTLVAGAVAAVVGWDLGEHAINVGEQLGRAASTWRTEGVHAASAGLVGVAAMLTGRVVDGVGSTGLSLPALALLVLAVVLLSVALHE
;
A
#
# COMPACT_ATOMS: atom_id res chain seq x y z
N MET A 1 -62.34 48.90 21.92
CA MET A 1 -62.59 47.51 22.36
C MET A 1 -61.87 46.60 21.38
N THR A 2 -61.02 45.68 21.90
CA THR A 2 -60.73 44.31 21.40
C THR A 2 -60.36 44.15 19.91
N GLY A 3 -59.21 43.63 19.47
CA GLY A 3 -58.28 42.66 20.06
C GLY A 3 -57.94 41.60 18.99
N THR A 4 -56.66 41.18 18.94
CA THR A 4 -56.10 39.88 18.45
C THR A 4 -56.25 39.53 16.95
N ALA A 5 -55.35 38.82 16.26
CA ALA A 5 -54.26 37.92 16.66
C ALA A 5 -53.12 37.89 15.62
N THR A 6 -51.89 38.11 16.07
CA THR A 6 -50.65 37.74 15.39
C THR A 6 -50.40 36.25 15.60
N GLY A 7 -50.58 35.44 14.56
CA GLY A 7 -50.26 34.02 14.56
C GLY A 7 -48.76 33.78 14.38
N GLU A 8 -48.04 33.75 15.49
CA GLU A 8 -46.64 33.34 15.58
C GLU A 8 -46.59 31.80 15.45
N ARG A 9 -46.28 31.30 14.24
CA ARG A 9 -45.99 29.87 14.04
C ARG A 9 -44.65 29.57 14.71
N ALA A 10 -44.73 28.93 15.87
CA ALA A 10 -43.58 28.35 16.55
C ALA A 10 -42.76 27.51 15.55
N GLY A 11 -41.49 27.84 15.42
CA GLY A 11 -40.53 27.12 14.59
C GLY A 11 -40.44 25.67 15.04
N GLU A 12 -40.85 24.77 14.16
CA GLU A 12 -40.69 23.34 14.32
C GLU A 12 -39.18 23.04 14.37
N PRO A 13 -38.66 22.40 15.43
CA PRO A 13 -37.25 22.06 15.51
C PRO A 13 -36.92 21.04 14.42
N THR A 14 -36.21 21.49 13.38
CA THR A 14 -35.64 20.62 12.35
C THR A 14 -34.88 19.49 13.04
N PRO A 15 -35.24 18.20 12.84
CA PRO A 15 -34.49 17.11 13.42
C PRO A 15 -33.07 17.22 12.91
N ALA A 16 -32.11 17.40 13.83
CA ALA A 16 -30.71 17.36 13.52
C ALA A 16 -30.48 16.05 12.76
N SER A 17 -30.12 16.17 11.48
CA SER A 17 -29.69 15.01 10.71
C SER A 17 -28.44 14.51 11.41
N ASP A 18 -28.61 13.50 12.26
CA ASP A 18 -27.52 12.70 12.81
C ASP A 18 -26.85 12.07 11.60
N GLY A 19 -25.91 12.83 11.03
CA GLY A 19 -25.16 12.44 9.87
C GLY A 19 -24.45 11.16 10.26
N ILE A 20 -24.92 10.03 9.71
CA ILE A 20 -24.31 8.73 9.94
C ILE A 20 -22.81 8.92 9.72
N ALA A 21 -22.04 8.81 10.80
CA ALA A 21 -20.60 9.01 10.75
C ALA A 21 -20.01 7.90 9.89
N VAL A 22 -19.91 8.15 8.58
CA VAL A 22 -19.38 7.20 7.61
C VAL A 22 -17.94 6.93 8.01
N GLY A 23 -17.68 5.71 8.49
CA GLY A 23 -16.38 5.29 8.98
C GLY A 23 -15.37 5.24 7.85
N ARG A 24 -14.66 6.35 7.60
CA ARG A 24 -13.59 6.51 6.62
C ARG A 24 -12.40 5.61 6.96
N ARG A 25 -12.43 4.36 6.54
CA ARG A 25 -11.38 3.39 6.80
C ARG A 25 -11.29 2.42 5.62
N PRO A 26 -10.07 2.04 5.17
CA PRO A 26 -9.87 1.12 4.06
C PRO A 26 -10.61 -0.22 4.19
N THR A 27 -10.95 -0.84 3.06
CA THR A 27 -11.52 -2.19 3.02
C THR A 27 -10.47 -3.27 3.30
N ARG A 28 -10.88 -4.40 3.90
CA ARG A 28 -9.94 -5.44 4.35
C ARG A 28 -9.34 -6.24 3.21
N LEU A 29 -10.16 -6.66 2.26
CA LEU A 29 -9.73 -7.56 1.19
C LEU A 29 -8.69 -6.87 0.30
N SER A 30 -9.02 -5.69 -0.23
CA SER A 30 -8.09 -4.92 -1.05
C SER A 30 -6.82 -4.51 -0.27
N ALA A 31 -6.93 -4.14 1.01
CA ALA A 31 -5.76 -3.84 1.84
C ALA A 31 -4.81 -5.05 2.03
N THR A 32 -5.38 -6.24 2.27
CA THR A 32 -4.59 -7.47 2.39
C THR A 32 -3.92 -7.81 1.07
N VAL A 33 -4.66 -7.79 -0.05
CA VAL A 33 -4.10 -8.08 -1.37
C VAL A 33 -3.05 -7.05 -1.77
N ALA A 34 -3.25 -5.76 -1.47
CA ALA A 34 -2.27 -4.70 -1.70
C ALA A 34 -0.96 -4.96 -0.94
N SER A 35 -1.05 -5.33 0.33
CA SER A 35 0.13 -5.64 1.17
C SER A 35 0.87 -6.89 0.68
N LEU A 36 0.13 -7.92 0.25
CA LEU A 36 0.70 -9.13 -0.34
C LEU A 36 1.34 -8.88 -1.70
N ALA A 37 0.75 -8.03 -2.55
CA ALA A 37 1.33 -7.62 -3.83
C ALA A 37 2.63 -6.85 -3.62
N ALA A 38 2.66 -5.90 -2.68
CA ALA A 38 3.88 -5.19 -2.31
C ALA A 38 4.99 -6.15 -1.82
N ALA A 39 4.64 -7.10 -0.94
CA ALA A 39 5.57 -8.11 -0.45
C ALA A 39 6.06 -9.05 -1.57
N ALA A 40 5.18 -9.45 -2.48
CA ALA A 40 5.54 -10.25 -3.64
C ALA A 40 6.55 -9.51 -4.53
N GLY A 41 6.38 -8.20 -4.74
CA GLY A 41 7.34 -7.38 -5.48
C GLY A 41 8.74 -7.42 -4.89
N VAL A 42 8.87 -7.32 -3.57
CA VAL A 42 10.16 -7.43 -2.85
C VAL A 42 10.73 -8.85 -2.95
N LEU A 43 9.90 -9.88 -2.81
CA LEU A 43 10.33 -11.28 -2.86
C LEU A 43 10.79 -11.72 -4.25
N LEU A 44 10.09 -11.27 -5.31
CA LEU A 44 10.39 -11.61 -6.70
C LEU A 44 11.79 -11.16 -7.12
N VAL A 45 12.16 -9.95 -6.71
CA VAL A 45 13.44 -9.34 -7.08
C VAL A 45 14.63 -9.98 -6.34
N GLY A 46 14.34 -10.73 -5.28
CA GLY A 46 15.29 -11.65 -4.65
C GLY A 46 16.33 -10.95 -3.77
N GLY A 47 16.65 -11.57 -2.65
CA GLY A 47 17.67 -11.10 -1.73
C GLY A 47 17.63 -11.85 -0.40
N PRO A 48 18.63 -11.64 0.48
CA PRO A 48 18.69 -12.26 1.80
C PRO A 48 17.52 -11.86 2.72
N GLY A 49 16.75 -10.83 2.34
CA GLY A 49 15.60 -10.32 3.09
C GLY A 49 14.30 -11.13 2.97
N GLY A 50 14.28 -12.29 2.29
CA GLY A 50 13.05 -13.08 2.13
C GLY A 50 12.32 -13.39 3.45
N PRO A 51 13.01 -13.97 4.45
CA PRO A 51 12.42 -14.19 5.78
C PRO A 51 11.98 -12.89 6.47
N ALA A 52 12.71 -11.80 6.27
CA ALA A 52 12.39 -10.50 6.85
C ALA A 52 11.06 -9.93 6.31
N VAL A 53 10.73 -10.16 5.03
CA VAL A 53 9.40 -9.80 4.47
C VAL A 53 8.29 -10.52 5.24
N GLY A 54 8.47 -11.82 5.55
CA GLY A 54 7.53 -12.60 6.34
C GLY A 54 7.32 -12.00 7.74
N VAL A 55 8.40 -11.60 8.42
CA VAL A 55 8.32 -10.95 9.73
C VAL A 55 7.56 -9.61 9.65
N VAL A 56 7.82 -8.80 8.62
CA VAL A 56 7.08 -7.54 8.40
C VAL A 56 5.59 -7.81 8.21
N LEU A 57 5.22 -8.81 7.41
CA LEU A 57 3.82 -9.20 7.20
C LEU A 57 3.14 -9.69 8.49
N VAL A 58 3.86 -10.43 9.36
CA VAL A 58 3.35 -10.84 10.67
C VAL A 58 3.08 -9.62 11.56
N GLY A 59 4.00 -8.64 11.56
CA GLY A 59 3.80 -7.38 12.27
C GLY A 59 2.58 -6.59 11.77
N LEU A 60 2.39 -6.52 10.44
CA LEU A 60 1.21 -5.91 9.83
C LEU A 60 -0.10 -6.64 10.18
N ALA A 61 -0.09 -7.97 10.20
CA ALA A 61 -1.24 -8.78 10.60
C ALA A 61 -1.62 -8.57 12.08
N ALA A 62 -0.62 -8.47 12.97
CA ALA A 62 -0.83 -8.13 14.37
C ALA A 62 -1.43 -6.73 14.52
N ALA A 63 -0.93 -5.74 13.77
CA ALA A 63 -1.50 -4.39 13.73
C ALA A 63 -2.95 -4.38 13.21
N ALA A 64 -3.26 -5.17 12.18
CA ALA A 64 -4.63 -5.33 11.67
C ALA A 64 -5.58 -5.94 12.72
N THR A 65 -5.07 -6.86 13.55
CA THR A 65 -5.82 -7.41 14.70
C THR A 65 -6.10 -6.33 15.75
N GLY A 66 -5.17 -5.40 15.96
CA GLY A 66 -5.37 -4.23 16.82
C GLY A 66 -6.54 -3.34 16.38
N ASP A 67 -6.76 -3.19 15.07
CA ASP A 67 -7.91 -2.42 14.56
C ASP A 67 -9.25 -3.09 14.87
N GLU A 68 -9.32 -4.41 14.75
CA GLU A 68 -10.50 -5.21 15.12
C GLU A 68 -10.81 -5.05 16.62
N LEU A 69 -9.80 -5.14 17.47
CA LEU A 69 -9.95 -4.92 18.92
C LEU A 69 -10.44 -3.50 19.25
N ARG A 70 -9.96 -2.51 18.50
CA ARG A 70 -10.39 -1.11 18.63
C ARG A 70 -11.86 -0.95 18.23
N ALA A 71 -12.30 -1.62 17.17
CA ALA A 71 -13.70 -1.60 16.73
C ALA A 71 -14.65 -2.19 17.79
N ARG A 72 -14.17 -3.12 18.61
CA ARG A 72 -14.90 -3.72 19.75
C ARG A 72 -14.80 -2.91 21.06
N GLY A 73 -14.24 -1.70 21.03
CA GLY A 73 -14.09 -0.84 22.21
C GLY A 73 -12.92 -1.20 23.15
N ARG A 74 -12.10 -2.19 22.84
CA ARG A 74 -10.99 -2.67 23.70
C ARG A 74 -9.71 -1.85 23.48
N ARG A 75 -9.71 -0.58 23.92
CA ARG A 75 -8.63 0.39 23.66
C ARG A 75 -7.23 -0.09 24.11
N ALA A 76 -7.08 -0.54 25.35
CA ALA A 76 -5.78 -0.96 25.89
C ALA A 76 -5.16 -2.10 25.07
N GLN A 77 -5.98 -3.08 24.68
CA GLN A 77 -5.52 -4.21 23.90
C GLN A 77 -5.24 -3.87 22.44
N SER A 78 -5.99 -2.92 21.88
CA SER A 78 -5.67 -2.40 20.54
C SER A 78 -4.30 -1.73 20.52
N LEU A 79 -3.98 -0.93 21.55
CA LEU A 79 -2.67 -0.28 21.68
C LEU A 79 -1.55 -1.32 21.85
N ALA A 80 -1.77 -2.33 22.68
CA ALA A 80 -0.82 -3.43 22.83
C ALA A 80 -0.58 -4.15 21.49
N ALA A 81 -1.64 -4.50 20.75
CA ALA A 81 -1.54 -5.16 19.46
C ALA A 81 -0.83 -4.30 18.39
N PHE A 82 -1.11 -2.98 18.33
CA PHE A 82 -0.37 -2.07 17.46
C PHE A 82 1.09 -1.93 17.86
N GLY A 83 1.37 -1.84 19.17
CA GLY A 83 2.74 -1.80 19.69
C GLY A 83 3.53 -3.05 19.32
N THR A 84 2.97 -4.23 19.61
CA THR A 84 3.57 -5.52 19.26
C THR A 84 3.72 -5.70 17.75
N GLY A 85 2.71 -5.33 16.96
CA GLY A 85 2.80 -5.40 15.50
C GLY A 85 3.89 -4.49 14.94
N GLY A 86 3.99 -3.27 15.46
CA GLY A 86 5.04 -2.32 15.10
C GLY A 86 6.44 -2.82 15.47
N THR A 87 6.62 -3.35 16.68
CA THR A 87 7.93 -3.89 17.10
C THR A 87 8.35 -5.10 16.27
N ILE A 88 7.42 -6.02 15.96
CA ILE A 88 7.70 -7.16 15.08
C ILE A 88 8.12 -6.67 13.68
N ALA A 89 7.38 -5.73 13.09
CA ALA A 89 7.71 -5.23 11.75
C ALA A 89 9.07 -4.54 11.71
N LEU A 90 9.39 -3.71 12.71
CA LEU A 90 10.70 -3.07 12.83
C LEU A 90 11.82 -4.09 13.05
N ALA A 91 11.58 -5.14 13.84
CA ALA A 91 12.52 -6.24 14.00
C ALA A 91 12.77 -6.98 12.68
N GLY A 92 11.73 -7.15 11.84
CA GLY A 92 11.87 -7.68 10.48
C GLY A 92 12.80 -6.82 9.61
N ILE A 93 12.62 -5.50 9.62
CA ILE A 93 13.50 -4.56 8.90
C ILE A 93 14.95 -4.67 9.38
N ALA A 94 15.16 -4.64 10.71
CA ALA A 94 16.48 -4.77 11.30
C ALA A 94 17.15 -6.12 10.95
N ALA A 95 16.40 -7.22 11.04
CA ALA A 95 16.88 -8.54 10.65
C ALA A 95 17.24 -8.60 9.16
N GLY A 96 16.43 -7.99 8.29
CA GLY A 96 16.73 -7.91 6.86
C GLY A 96 18.03 -7.16 6.56
N ALA A 97 18.31 -6.07 7.28
CA ALA A 97 19.58 -5.35 7.17
C ALA A 97 20.78 -6.17 7.67
N VAL A 98 20.63 -6.91 8.78
CA VAL A 98 21.68 -7.78 9.31
C VAL A 98 21.97 -8.95 8.37
N LEU A 99 20.91 -9.61 7.86
CA LEU A 99 21.03 -10.73 6.92
C LEU A 99 21.64 -10.32 5.58
N ALA A 100 21.51 -9.04 5.21
CA ALA A 100 22.11 -8.52 3.99
C ALA A 100 23.64 -8.53 4.01
N GLY A 101 24.28 -8.38 5.17
CA GLY A 101 25.72 -8.60 5.37
C GLY A 101 26.67 -7.57 4.74
N ASP A 102 26.27 -6.91 3.64
CA ASP A 102 27.06 -5.91 2.92
C ASP A 102 26.22 -4.69 2.48
N VAL A 103 26.89 -3.57 2.19
CA VAL A 103 26.23 -2.30 1.85
C VAL A 103 25.34 -2.40 0.59
N PRO A 104 25.82 -2.94 -0.57
CA PRO A 104 24.96 -3.15 -1.74
C PRO A 104 23.70 -3.98 -1.46
N SER A 105 23.82 -5.05 -0.68
CA SER A 105 22.70 -5.91 -0.26
C SER A 105 21.72 -5.18 0.64
N VAL A 106 22.21 -4.36 1.56
CA VAL A 106 21.39 -3.51 2.43
C VAL A 106 20.60 -2.49 1.60
N LEU A 107 21.24 -1.81 0.64
CA LEU A 107 20.60 -0.84 -0.25
C LEU A 107 19.50 -1.48 -1.12
N ARG A 108 19.66 -2.76 -1.50
CA ARG A 108 18.63 -3.51 -2.25
C ARG A 108 17.41 -3.85 -1.37
N VAL A 109 17.64 -4.34 -0.16
CA VAL A 109 16.58 -4.93 0.69
C VAL A 109 15.81 -3.87 1.49
N LEU A 110 16.49 -2.87 2.03
CA LEU A 110 15.89 -1.92 2.96
C LEU A 110 14.70 -1.13 2.38
N PRO A 111 14.80 -0.52 1.17
CA PRO A 111 13.69 0.24 0.62
C PRO A 111 12.43 -0.62 0.48
N GLY A 112 12.57 -1.87 0.08
CA GLY A 112 11.47 -2.82 -0.11
C GLY A 112 10.80 -3.17 1.22
N LEU A 113 11.57 -3.48 2.26
CA LEU A 113 11.00 -3.78 3.58
C LEU A 113 10.29 -2.57 4.19
N VAL A 114 10.91 -1.39 4.10
CA VAL A 114 10.29 -0.12 4.54
C VAL A 114 9.06 0.19 3.70
N GLY A 115 9.10 -0.09 2.40
CA GLY A 115 8.01 0.10 1.45
C GLY A 115 6.80 -0.76 1.76
N VAL A 116 7.00 -2.06 2.03
CA VAL A 116 5.95 -2.99 2.47
C VAL A 116 5.33 -2.52 3.79
N LEU A 117 6.15 -2.14 4.77
CA LEU A 117 5.65 -1.62 6.04
C LEU A 117 4.87 -0.31 5.86
N THR A 118 5.36 0.61 5.03
CA THR A 118 4.75 1.92 4.82
C THR A 118 3.44 1.80 4.05
N LEU A 119 3.39 0.99 2.99
CA LEU A 119 2.16 0.68 2.26
C LEU A 119 1.16 -0.03 3.16
N GLY A 120 1.60 -1.07 3.87
CA GLY A 120 0.80 -1.80 4.84
C GLY A 120 0.21 -0.89 5.91
N ALA A 121 1.03 -0.02 6.52
CA ALA A 121 0.57 0.98 7.48
C ALA A 121 -0.37 2.03 6.88
N GLY A 122 -0.28 2.29 5.57
CA GLY A 122 -1.20 3.13 4.82
C GLY A 122 -2.58 2.49 4.71
N VAL A 123 -2.66 1.21 4.38
CA VAL A 123 -3.93 0.47 4.23
C VAL A 123 -4.46 -0.11 5.56
N VAL A 124 -3.64 -0.19 6.59
CA VAL A 124 -4.09 -0.62 7.93
C VAL A 124 -5.09 0.40 8.47
N PRO A 125 -6.26 -0.04 8.98
CA PRO A 125 -7.42 0.85 9.04
C PRO A 125 -7.34 1.95 10.11
N ALA A 126 -6.31 1.96 10.96
CA ALA A 126 -6.18 2.93 12.05
C ALA A 126 -6.00 4.39 11.60
N ARG A 127 -5.61 4.65 10.35
CA ARG A 127 -5.28 5.99 9.83
C ARG A 127 -6.37 6.56 8.92
N GLY A 128 -6.85 7.77 9.26
CA GLY A 128 -7.79 8.53 8.43
C GLY A 128 -7.08 9.49 7.45
N ARG A 129 -6.36 10.49 7.96
CA ARG A 129 -5.66 11.49 7.14
C ARG A 129 -4.20 11.07 6.95
N GLY A 130 -3.79 10.77 5.71
CA GLY A 130 -2.41 10.38 5.37
C GLY A 130 -2.23 8.98 4.80
N SER A 131 -3.30 8.17 4.77
CA SER A 131 -3.29 6.81 4.22
C SER A 131 -2.81 6.76 2.76
N ARG A 132 -3.33 7.64 1.89
CA ARG A 132 -2.92 7.73 0.47
C ARG A 132 -1.44 8.05 0.28
N ARG A 133 -0.91 8.98 1.08
CA ARG A 133 0.53 9.34 1.01
C ARG A 133 1.40 8.15 1.36
N LEU A 134 1.03 7.39 2.40
CA LEU A 134 1.77 6.19 2.80
C LEU A 134 1.69 5.07 1.75
N VAL A 135 0.52 4.87 1.13
CA VAL A 135 0.37 3.89 0.05
C VAL A 135 1.26 4.25 -1.14
N LYS A 136 1.28 5.52 -1.56
CA LYS A 136 2.16 6.03 -2.62
C LYS A 136 3.64 5.88 -2.27
N LEU A 137 4.05 6.35 -1.09
CA LEU A 137 5.44 6.25 -0.63
C LEU A 137 5.89 4.79 -0.52
N GLY A 138 5.04 3.93 0.04
CA GLY A 138 5.34 2.52 0.22
C GLY A 138 5.50 1.79 -1.12
N ALA A 139 4.58 1.99 -2.06
CA ALA A 139 4.72 1.43 -3.39
C ALA A 139 5.94 1.97 -4.15
N GLY A 140 6.20 3.28 -4.03
CA GLY A 140 7.39 3.90 -4.60
C GLY A 140 8.68 3.29 -4.05
N LEU A 141 8.75 3.03 -2.74
CA LEU A 141 9.89 2.36 -2.11
C LEU A 141 10.06 0.90 -2.57
N VAL A 142 8.96 0.16 -2.77
CA VAL A 142 9.03 -1.18 -3.38
C VAL A 142 9.59 -1.09 -4.81
N LEU A 143 9.13 -0.12 -5.61
CA LEU A 143 9.66 0.13 -6.95
C LEU A 143 11.14 0.51 -6.92
N VAL A 144 11.58 1.34 -5.97
CA VAL A 144 13.00 1.67 -5.77
C VAL A 144 13.81 0.40 -5.54
N THR A 145 13.34 -0.55 -4.73
CA THR A 145 14.02 -1.85 -4.55
C THR A 145 14.16 -2.63 -5.86
N VAL A 146 13.15 -2.61 -6.73
CA VAL A 146 13.22 -3.23 -8.08
C VAL A 146 14.34 -2.58 -8.89
N LEU A 147 14.37 -1.24 -8.95
CA LEU A 147 15.34 -0.48 -9.73
C LEU A 147 16.77 -0.68 -9.20
N VAL A 148 16.96 -0.54 -7.89
CA VAL A 148 18.26 -0.74 -7.23
C VAL A 148 18.76 -2.16 -7.48
N THR A 149 17.89 -3.16 -7.43
CA THR A 149 18.33 -4.53 -7.75
C THR A 149 18.71 -4.70 -9.21
N GLY A 150 17.99 -4.09 -10.15
CA GLY A 150 18.38 -4.09 -11.57
C GLY A 150 19.74 -3.42 -11.84
N VAL A 151 20.16 -2.48 -10.99
CA VAL A 151 21.49 -1.83 -11.08
C VAL A 151 22.59 -2.72 -10.50
N PHE A 152 22.35 -3.33 -9.34
CA PHE A 152 23.39 -4.06 -8.59
C PHE A 152 23.45 -5.55 -8.87
N GLN A 153 22.47 -6.13 -9.57
CA GLN A 153 22.40 -7.57 -9.84
C GLN A 153 21.97 -7.84 -11.27
N ALA A 154 22.57 -8.87 -11.88
CA ALA A 154 22.14 -9.42 -13.15
C ALA A 154 20.88 -10.28 -12.96
N VAL A 155 19.75 -9.65 -12.68
CA VAL A 155 18.44 -10.31 -12.57
C VAL A 155 17.79 -10.36 -13.95
N PRO A 156 17.12 -11.47 -14.34
CA PRO A 156 16.38 -11.53 -15.59
C PRO A 156 15.40 -10.34 -15.73
N PRO A 157 15.33 -9.66 -16.89
CA PRO A 157 14.46 -8.51 -17.10
C PRO A 157 13.00 -8.79 -16.74
N GLY A 158 12.52 -10.00 -17.06
CA GLY A 158 11.17 -10.44 -16.69
C GLY A 158 10.89 -10.39 -15.20
N THR A 159 11.87 -10.69 -14.35
CA THR A 159 11.70 -10.64 -12.88
C THR A 159 11.60 -9.20 -12.37
N LEU A 160 12.38 -8.28 -12.95
CA LEU A 160 12.29 -6.85 -12.62
C LEU A 160 10.92 -6.29 -13.03
N VAL A 161 10.44 -6.64 -14.23
CA VAL A 161 9.10 -6.25 -14.69
C VAL A 161 8.02 -6.83 -13.78
N ALA A 162 8.12 -8.10 -13.38
CA ALA A 162 7.17 -8.70 -12.44
C ALA A 162 7.16 -7.97 -11.08
N GLY A 163 8.33 -7.60 -10.56
CA GLY A 163 8.46 -6.82 -9.32
C GLY A 163 7.82 -5.43 -9.45
N ALA A 164 8.06 -4.74 -10.55
CA ALA A 164 7.46 -3.42 -10.83
C ALA A 164 5.93 -3.51 -10.96
N VAL A 165 5.42 -4.52 -11.68
CA VAL A 165 3.98 -4.79 -11.79
C VAL A 165 3.37 -5.04 -10.41
N ALA A 166 4.01 -5.84 -9.57
CA ALA A 166 3.54 -6.12 -8.21
C ALA A 166 3.48 -4.84 -7.35
N ALA A 167 4.45 -3.94 -7.50
CA ALA A 167 4.44 -2.62 -6.83
C ALA A 167 3.26 -1.75 -7.30
N VAL A 168 3.02 -1.68 -8.61
CA VAL A 168 1.91 -0.91 -9.21
C VAL A 168 0.55 -1.49 -8.81
N VAL A 169 0.37 -2.81 -8.87
CA VAL A 169 -0.85 -3.47 -8.42
C VAL A 169 -1.06 -3.24 -6.92
N GLY A 170 -0.01 -3.32 -6.10
CA GLY A 170 -0.09 -3.00 -4.68
C GLY A 170 -0.53 -1.56 -4.42
N TRP A 171 -0.03 -0.60 -5.20
CA TRP A 171 -0.44 0.81 -5.14
C TRP A 171 -1.92 0.99 -5.51
N ASP A 172 -2.33 0.47 -6.67
CA ASP A 172 -3.69 0.60 -7.20
C ASP A 172 -4.72 0.02 -6.23
N LEU A 173 -4.46 -1.19 -5.72
CA LEU A 173 -5.32 -1.83 -4.73
C LEU A 173 -5.35 -1.10 -3.39
N GLY A 174 -4.24 -0.47 -2.99
CA GLY A 174 -4.20 0.37 -1.80
C GLY A 174 -5.06 1.63 -1.95
N GLU A 175 -4.96 2.33 -3.08
CA GLU A 175 -5.82 3.48 -3.40
C GLU A 175 -7.30 3.08 -3.53
N HIS A 176 -7.57 1.94 -4.16
CA HIS A 176 -8.92 1.38 -4.27
C HIS A 176 -9.51 1.06 -2.89
N ALA A 177 -8.74 0.41 -2.01
CA ALA A 177 -9.17 0.10 -0.65
C ALA A 177 -9.57 1.36 0.13
N ILE A 178 -8.79 2.44 -0.02
CA ILE A 178 -9.07 3.74 0.59
C ILE A 178 -10.34 4.35 0.00
N ASN A 179 -10.45 4.43 -1.33
CA ASN A 179 -11.61 4.99 -2.03
C ASN A 179 -12.91 4.31 -1.62
N VAL A 180 -12.95 2.98 -1.70
CA VAL A 180 -14.13 2.17 -1.35
C VAL A 180 -14.45 2.33 0.13
N GLY A 181 -13.43 2.33 0.99
CA GLY A 181 -13.59 2.54 2.43
C GLY A 181 -14.13 3.92 2.80
N GLU A 182 -13.80 4.96 2.03
CA GLU A 182 -14.31 6.32 2.18
C GLU A 182 -15.75 6.47 1.68
N GLN A 183 -16.11 5.83 0.56
CA GLN A 183 -17.40 5.99 -0.09
C GLN A 183 -18.50 5.08 0.47
N LEU A 184 -18.21 3.80 0.69
CA LEU A 184 -19.20 2.79 1.08
C LEU A 184 -19.15 2.46 2.57
N GLY A 185 -18.03 2.79 3.23
CA GLY A 185 -17.78 2.41 4.62
C GLY A 185 -17.52 0.91 4.79
N ARG A 186 -16.78 0.56 5.84
CA ARG A 186 -16.37 -0.84 6.10
C ARG A 186 -17.47 -1.84 6.42
N ALA A 187 -18.67 -1.38 6.76
CA ALA A 187 -19.78 -2.27 7.10
C ALA A 187 -20.48 -2.82 5.84
N ALA A 188 -20.30 -2.17 4.69
CA ALA A 188 -20.84 -2.63 3.43
C ALA A 188 -20.08 -3.85 2.91
N SER A 189 -20.83 -4.83 2.41
CA SER A 189 -20.26 -5.98 1.71
C SER A 189 -19.73 -5.54 0.34
N THR A 190 -18.42 -5.43 0.19
CA THR A 190 -17.74 -4.96 -1.03
C THR A 190 -16.87 -6.04 -1.70
N TRP A 191 -16.86 -7.26 -1.17
CA TRP A 191 -15.96 -8.35 -1.59
C TRP A 191 -16.02 -8.66 -3.09
N ARG A 192 -17.22 -8.59 -3.70
CA ARG A 192 -17.39 -8.92 -5.12
C ARG A 192 -16.77 -7.86 -6.01
N THR A 193 -17.04 -6.58 -5.73
CA THR A 193 -16.48 -5.45 -6.47
C THR A 193 -14.97 -5.38 -6.29
N GLU A 194 -14.48 -5.54 -5.05
CA GLU A 194 -13.05 -5.56 -4.75
C GLU A 194 -12.34 -6.74 -5.45
N GLY A 195 -12.95 -7.93 -5.46
CA GLY A 195 -12.40 -9.10 -6.12
C GLY A 195 -12.30 -8.93 -7.64
N VAL A 196 -13.32 -8.35 -8.28
CA VAL A 196 -13.29 -8.04 -9.72
C VAL A 196 -12.20 -7.01 -10.04
N HIS A 197 -12.09 -5.95 -9.24
CA HIS A 197 -11.06 -4.94 -9.45
C HIS A 197 -9.65 -5.55 -9.27
N ALA A 198 -9.43 -6.35 -8.24
CA ALA A 198 -8.15 -7.03 -8.01
C ALA A 198 -7.78 -8.01 -9.13
N ALA A 199 -8.75 -8.80 -9.61
CA ALA A 199 -8.53 -9.67 -10.76
C ALA A 199 -8.19 -8.86 -12.01
N SER A 200 -8.90 -7.75 -12.25
CA SER A 200 -8.69 -6.88 -13.41
C SER A 200 -7.32 -6.20 -13.37
N ALA A 201 -6.93 -5.65 -12.22
CA ALA A 201 -5.61 -5.05 -12.01
C ALA A 201 -4.49 -6.07 -12.23
N GLY A 202 -4.67 -7.30 -11.72
CA GLY A 202 -3.74 -8.41 -11.97
C GLY A 202 -3.62 -8.77 -13.45
N LEU A 203 -4.76 -8.90 -14.16
CA LEU A 203 -4.77 -9.19 -15.60
C LEU A 203 -4.08 -8.09 -16.42
N VAL A 204 -4.34 -6.82 -16.10
CA VAL A 204 -3.66 -5.68 -16.73
C VAL A 204 -2.15 -5.74 -16.47
N GLY A 205 -1.74 -6.06 -15.24
CA GLY A 205 -0.34 -6.25 -14.89
C GLY A 205 0.33 -7.38 -15.70
N VAL A 206 -0.33 -8.52 -15.84
CA VAL A 206 0.15 -9.65 -16.66
C VAL A 206 0.24 -9.25 -18.13
N ALA A 207 -0.78 -8.56 -18.67
CA ALA A 207 -0.76 -8.08 -20.04
C ALA A 207 0.39 -7.09 -20.30
N ALA A 208 0.66 -6.18 -19.36
CA ALA A 208 1.81 -5.27 -19.42
C ALA A 208 3.14 -6.04 -19.41
N MET A 209 3.26 -7.06 -18.56
CA MET A 209 4.46 -7.92 -18.52
C MET A 209 4.69 -8.68 -19.83
N LEU A 210 3.63 -9.26 -20.41
CA LEU A 210 3.71 -9.97 -21.69
C LEU A 210 4.06 -9.00 -22.84
N THR A 211 3.47 -7.81 -22.84
CA THR A 211 3.79 -6.77 -23.83
C THR A 211 5.26 -6.37 -23.73
N GLY A 212 5.78 -6.16 -22.52
CA GLY A 212 7.20 -5.89 -22.30
C GLY A 212 8.10 -6.99 -22.83
N ARG A 213 7.75 -8.28 -22.65
CA ARG A 213 8.50 -9.41 -23.22
C ARG A 213 8.47 -9.44 -24.75
N VAL A 214 7.34 -9.12 -25.36
CA VAL A 214 7.24 -9.06 -26.82
C VAL A 214 8.15 -7.96 -27.36
N VAL A 215 8.14 -6.78 -26.74
CA VAL A 215 9.01 -5.64 -27.13
C VAL A 215 10.50 -6.00 -27.00
N ASP A 216 10.89 -6.66 -25.91
CA ASP A 216 12.26 -7.13 -25.69
C ASP A 216 12.73 -8.08 -26.81
N GLY A 217 11.85 -8.98 -27.26
CA GLY A 217 12.14 -9.92 -28.35
C GLY A 217 12.25 -9.30 -29.75
N VAL A 218 11.77 -8.07 -29.96
CA VAL A 218 11.83 -7.36 -31.25
C VAL A 218 13.20 -6.68 -31.46
N GLY A 219 14.04 -6.62 -30.44
CA GLY A 219 15.47 -6.33 -30.57
C GLY A 219 15.81 -4.85 -30.72
N SER A 220 15.89 -4.13 -29.60
CA SER A 220 16.65 -2.87 -29.51
C SER A 220 18.01 -3.14 -28.86
N THR A 221 18.97 -3.68 -29.61
CA THR A 221 20.26 -4.20 -29.09
C THR A 221 21.28 -3.14 -28.64
N GLY A 222 20.85 -1.98 -28.13
CA GLY A 222 21.75 -0.88 -27.79
C GLY A 222 21.44 -0.09 -26.52
N LEU A 223 20.36 -0.40 -25.80
CA LEU A 223 19.97 0.35 -24.60
C LEU A 223 20.51 -0.32 -23.33
N SER A 224 21.32 0.43 -22.58
CA SER A 224 21.81 0.02 -21.26
C SER A 224 20.66 -0.02 -20.26
N LEU A 225 20.28 -1.22 -19.81
CA LEU A 225 19.29 -1.46 -18.75
C LEU A 225 19.58 -0.65 -17.47
N PRO A 226 20.85 -0.59 -16.97
CA PRO A 226 21.21 0.30 -15.87
C PRO A 226 20.95 1.78 -16.18
N ALA A 227 21.22 2.25 -17.39
CA ALA A 227 20.96 3.63 -17.78
C ALA A 227 19.45 3.94 -17.79
N LEU A 228 18.62 3.01 -18.28
CA LEU A 228 17.17 3.13 -18.22
C LEU A 228 16.66 3.14 -16.77
N ALA A 229 17.16 2.25 -15.93
CA ALA A 229 16.79 2.20 -14.51
C ALA A 229 17.16 3.49 -13.77
N LEU A 230 18.35 4.03 -14.02
CA LEU A 230 18.80 5.31 -13.48
C LEU A 230 17.96 6.48 -14.01
N LEU A 231 17.56 6.44 -15.29
CA LEU A 231 16.68 7.45 -15.89
C LEU A 231 15.30 7.43 -15.23
N VAL A 232 14.70 6.25 -15.06
CA VAL A 232 13.41 6.10 -14.38
C VAL A 232 13.52 6.56 -12.92
N LEU A 233 14.58 6.16 -12.22
CA LEU A 233 14.82 6.62 -10.85
C LEU A 233 14.94 8.15 -10.78
N ALA A 234 15.68 8.76 -11.71
CA ALA A 234 15.81 10.20 -11.80
C ALA A 234 14.46 10.88 -12.06
N VAL A 235 13.64 10.36 -12.97
CA VAL A 235 12.28 10.88 -13.26
C VAL A 235 11.39 10.79 -12.02
N VAL A 236 11.45 9.68 -11.27
CA VAL A 236 10.69 9.52 -10.03
C VAL A 236 11.15 10.54 -8.98
N LEU A 237 12.46 10.66 -8.74
CA LEU A 237 13.02 11.62 -7.78
C LEU A 237 12.67 13.06 -8.16
N LEU A 238 12.74 13.41 -9.43
CA LEU A 238 12.37 14.72 -9.95
C LEU A 238 10.87 15.00 -9.79
N SER A 239 10.03 14.01 -10.07
CA SER A 239 8.57 14.14 -9.91
C SER A 239 8.18 14.39 -8.46
N VAL A 240 8.87 13.73 -7.51
CA VAL A 240 8.70 13.97 -6.07
C VAL A 240 9.16 15.38 -5.71
N ALA A 241 10.34 15.80 -6.16
CA ALA A 241 10.88 17.12 -5.86
C ALA A 241 10.03 18.28 -6.43
N LEU A 242 9.31 18.06 -7.54
CA LEU A 242 8.48 19.08 -8.19
C LEU A 242 7.07 19.20 -7.58
N HIS A 243 6.59 18.18 -6.88
CA HIS A 243 5.25 18.17 -6.26
C HIS A 243 5.27 18.58 -4.77
N GLU A 244 6.44 18.96 -4.25
CA GLU A 244 6.64 19.63 -2.96
C GLU A 244 6.81 21.14 -3.19
#